data_AF-A0A8T7JCT0-F1
#
_entry.id   AF-A0A8T7JCT0-F1
#
_cell.length_a   1.000
_cell.length_b   1.000
_cell.length_c   1.000
_cell.angle_alpha   90.00
_cell.angle_beta   90.00
_cell.angle_gamma   90.00
#
_symmetry.space_group_name_H-M   'P 1'
#
loop_
_entity.id
_entity.type
_entity.pdbx_description
1 polymer ?
#
loop_
_entity_poly.entity_id
_entity_poly.type
_entity_poly.pdbx_seq_one_letter_code
_entity_poly.pdbx_strand_id
1 'polypeptide(L)'
;MALWYDVGAGMARCQMASRTTDQRTAFFVAAGPSLDFVDPAHLNGPGRTVTVMNNAYPKVRPDIWCGMDDPTCYPRELYDEPFIKIMRGGYQNREIETGPITRKFNLFYADCTKPNHRSDIFKLRQHDVKFVWHRSTFMITMHILVWMGYSKIYMFGCDLNTSKQAYTSGTVIKGLTDDRIARSQRLYDETNDWLRWFASESPKHGIEVISCSPESRINEYLPYRDYRNVIGEIESRLPYGYPKIHPTDAEEPYREKDKQKAESEKKKADARKHAEAAVEVIGHKGATIVESKNGKSPLVSNG
;
A
#
# COMPACT_ATOMS: atom_id res chain seq x y z
N MET A 1 10.78 -17.47 15.26
CA MET A 1 10.44 -16.14 14.75
C MET A 1 9.15 -16.24 13.96
N ALA A 2 8.34 -15.18 14.04
CA ALA A 2 6.96 -15.23 13.59
C ALA A 2 6.80 -15.16 12.06
N LEU A 3 7.66 -14.39 11.39
CA LEU A 3 7.67 -14.22 9.94
C LEU A 3 8.99 -14.68 9.34
N TRP A 4 8.91 -15.21 8.13
CA TRP A 4 10.04 -15.66 7.33
C TRP A 4 10.00 -15.02 5.95
N TYR A 5 11.15 -14.72 5.35
CA TYR A 5 11.23 -14.18 3.99
C TYR A 5 12.45 -14.78 3.28
N ASP A 6 12.37 -14.93 1.96
CA ASP A 6 13.48 -15.47 1.16
C ASP A 6 14.49 -14.35 0.84
N VAL A 7 15.76 -14.57 1.15
CA VAL A 7 16.87 -13.65 0.83
C VAL A 7 17.71 -14.11 -0.37
N GLY A 8 17.26 -15.12 -1.12
CA GLY A 8 18.01 -15.76 -2.21
C GLY A 8 19.07 -16.77 -1.75
N ALA A 9 19.56 -16.64 -0.51
CA ALA A 9 20.41 -17.62 0.17
C ALA A 9 19.61 -18.58 1.09
N GLY A 10 18.27 -18.52 1.03
CA GLY A 10 17.36 -19.30 1.85
C GLY A 10 16.44 -18.43 2.72
N MET A 11 15.69 -19.08 3.60
CA MET A 11 14.71 -18.41 4.46
C MET A 11 15.40 -17.68 5.61
N ALA A 12 15.31 -16.36 5.61
CA ALA A 12 15.67 -15.52 6.73
C ALA A 12 14.46 -15.25 7.62
N ARG A 13 14.72 -15.04 8.90
CA ARG A 13 13.69 -14.70 9.87
C ARG A 13 13.54 -13.18 9.93
N CYS A 14 12.30 -12.69 10.02
CA CYS A 14 11.99 -11.27 10.11
C CYS A 14 11.08 -10.98 11.31
N GLN A 15 11.17 -9.76 11.82
CA GLN A 15 10.36 -9.26 12.90
C GLN A 15 9.75 -7.91 12.58
N MET A 16 8.45 -7.80 12.83
CA MET A 16 7.68 -6.55 12.78
C MET A 16 6.95 -6.28 14.11
N ALA A 17 7.26 -7.06 15.16
CA ALA A 17 6.69 -6.87 16.49
C ALA A 17 7.05 -5.48 17.03
N SER A 18 6.06 -4.76 17.55
CA SER A 18 6.27 -3.52 18.28
C SER A 18 5.67 -3.61 19.67
N ARG A 19 6.42 -3.10 20.66
CA ARG A 19 5.98 -2.94 22.05
C ARG A 19 5.79 -1.48 22.44
N THR A 20 5.77 -0.57 21.45
CA THR A 20 5.56 0.86 21.70
C THR A 20 4.25 1.07 22.43
N THR A 21 4.26 1.99 23.40
CA THR A 21 3.06 2.44 24.13
C THR A 21 2.18 3.38 23.30
N ASP A 22 2.68 3.83 22.15
CA ASP A 22 1.95 4.75 21.27
C ASP A 22 0.73 4.07 20.66
N GLN A 23 -0.37 4.81 20.61
CA GLN A 23 -1.60 4.34 19.98
C GLN A 23 -1.42 4.21 18.47
N ARG A 24 -1.09 3.01 18.00
CA ARG A 24 -0.98 2.70 16.57
C ARG A 24 -2.33 2.31 16.01
N THR A 25 -2.65 2.87 14.84
CA THR A 25 -3.91 2.64 14.15
C THR A 25 -3.71 1.72 12.94
N ALA A 26 -4.54 0.68 12.85
CA ALA A 26 -4.68 -0.16 11.67
C ALA A 26 -6.08 -0.01 11.07
N PHE A 27 -6.14 0.08 9.74
CA PHE A 27 -7.36 -0.14 8.98
C PHE A 27 -7.35 -1.59 8.51
N PHE A 28 -8.25 -2.41 9.04
CA PHE A 28 -8.43 -3.78 8.62
C PHE A 28 -9.53 -3.84 7.57
N VAL A 29 -9.19 -4.29 6.36
CA VAL A 29 -10.07 -4.23 5.20
C VAL A 29 -10.38 -5.65 4.70
N ALA A 30 -11.67 -5.99 4.73
CA ALA A 30 -12.25 -7.21 4.22
C ALA A 30 -13.07 -6.95 2.95
N ALA A 31 -13.44 -8.01 2.24
CA ALA A 31 -14.07 -7.92 0.91
C ALA A 31 -15.62 -7.92 0.95
N GLY A 32 -16.23 -7.57 2.08
CA GLY A 32 -17.68 -7.56 2.23
C GLY A 32 -18.36 -6.36 1.56
N PRO A 33 -19.66 -6.46 1.25
CA PRO A 33 -20.42 -5.45 0.48
C PRO A 33 -20.31 -4.01 1.01
N SER A 34 -20.21 -3.80 2.32
CA SER A 34 -20.12 -2.44 2.89
C SER A 34 -18.92 -1.64 2.40
N LEU A 35 -17.89 -2.29 1.85
CA LEU A 35 -16.75 -1.63 1.23
C LEU A 35 -17.15 -0.89 -0.07
N ASP A 36 -18.32 -1.13 -0.67
CA ASP A 36 -18.86 -0.33 -1.78
C ASP A 36 -19.21 1.12 -1.38
N PHE A 37 -19.39 1.40 -0.09
CA PHE A 37 -19.65 2.75 0.43
C PHE A 37 -18.38 3.52 0.83
N VAL A 38 -17.22 2.90 0.66
CA VAL A 38 -15.92 3.43 1.05
C VAL A 38 -15.16 3.77 -0.22
N ASP A 39 -14.64 5.00 -0.30
CA ASP A 39 -13.72 5.40 -1.36
C ASP A 39 -12.31 4.90 -1.00
N PRO A 40 -11.74 3.92 -1.75
CA PRO A 40 -10.43 3.36 -1.45
C PRO A 40 -9.31 4.41 -1.41
N ALA A 41 -9.43 5.49 -2.20
CA ALA A 41 -8.41 6.53 -2.28
C ALA A 41 -8.20 7.26 -0.95
N HIS A 42 -9.19 7.27 -0.05
CA HIS A 42 -9.09 7.90 1.25
C HIS A 42 -8.50 6.99 2.34
N LEU A 43 -8.43 5.67 2.11
CA LEU A 43 -7.96 4.74 3.14
C LEU A 43 -6.45 4.87 3.37
N ASN A 44 -5.68 5.00 2.30
CA ASN A 44 -4.24 5.24 2.40
C ASN A 44 -3.95 6.64 2.94
N GLY A 45 -2.84 6.76 3.67
CA GLY A 45 -2.37 8.04 4.19
C GLY A 45 -1.70 7.91 5.56
N PRO A 46 -1.22 9.01 6.11
CA PRO A 46 -0.41 9.01 7.32
C PRO A 46 -1.23 8.70 8.59
N GLY A 47 -0.51 8.22 9.62
CA GLY A 47 -1.08 7.93 10.95
C GLY A 47 -1.82 6.61 11.06
N ARG A 48 -1.80 5.79 10.00
CA ARG A 48 -2.53 4.52 9.90
C ARG A 48 -1.78 3.54 9.00
N THR A 49 -2.07 2.25 9.18
CA THR A 49 -1.60 1.20 8.27
C THR A 49 -2.81 0.45 7.72
N VAL A 50 -2.92 0.42 6.39
CA VAL A 50 -3.99 -0.27 5.66
C VAL A 50 -3.60 -1.74 5.47
N THR A 51 -4.27 -2.61 6.21
CA THR A 51 -4.11 -4.06 6.14
C THR A 51 -5.30 -4.68 5.42
N VAL A 52 -5.06 -5.22 4.22
CA VAL A 52 -6.10 -5.79 3.36
C VAL A 52 -6.01 -7.31 3.41
N MET A 53 -7.16 -7.99 3.46
CA MET A 53 -7.21 -9.46 3.47
C MET A 53 -7.77 -10.01 2.15
N ASN A 54 -7.18 -11.11 1.68
CA ASN A 54 -7.67 -11.90 0.54
C ASN A 54 -8.03 -11.01 -0.68
N ASN A 55 -9.26 -11.13 -1.18
CA ASN A 55 -9.76 -10.49 -2.40
C ASN A 55 -10.35 -9.08 -2.16
N ALA A 56 -10.08 -8.46 -1.01
CA ALA A 56 -10.32 -7.02 -0.88
C ALA A 56 -9.31 -6.20 -1.72
N TYR A 57 -8.16 -6.80 -2.05
CA TYR A 57 -7.34 -6.40 -3.20
C TYR A 57 -7.95 -7.02 -4.49
N PRO A 58 -8.01 -6.31 -5.63
CA PRO A 58 -7.35 -5.03 -5.92
C PRO A 58 -8.16 -3.78 -5.57
N LYS A 59 -9.38 -3.94 -5.04
CA LYS A 59 -10.27 -2.79 -4.78
C LYS A 59 -9.64 -1.78 -3.81
N VAL A 60 -8.94 -2.26 -2.79
CA VAL A 60 -8.14 -1.42 -1.88
C VAL A 60 -6.67 -1.82 -2.00
N ARG A 61 -5.80 -0.84 -2.21
CA ARG A 61 -4.35 -1.03 -2.21
C ARG A 61 -3.81 -0.99 -0.76
N PRO A 62 -3.23 -2.09 -0.25
CA PRO A 62 -2.72 -2.14 1.11
C PRO A 62 -1.32 -1.55 1.28
N ASP A 63 -0.98 -1.27 2.55
CA ASP A 63 0.42 -1.27 3.03
C ASP A 63 0.88 -2.70 3.35
N ILE A 64 -0.04 -3.52 3.89
CA ILE A 64 0.15 -4.94 4.21
C ILE A 64 -1.03 -5.74 3.66
N TRP A 65 -0.75 -6.73 2.83
CA TRP A 65 -1.73 -7.72 2.38
C TRP A 65 -1.57 -9.02 3.15
N CYS A 66 -2.67 -9.65 3.53
CA CYS A 66 -2.69 -10.95 4.20
C CYS A 66 -3.56 -11.96 3.44
N GLY A 67 -3.02 -13.14 3.15
CA GLY A 67 -3.77 -14.23 2.54
C GLY A 67 -3.25 -15.60 2.95
N MET A 68 -4.16 -16.53 3.23
CA MET A 68 -3.84 -17.84 3.81
C MET A 68 -4.36 -19.02 3.00
N ASP A 69 -5.05 -18.73 1.91
CA ASP A 69 -5.46 -19.69 0.89
C ASP A 69 -4.33 -19.90 -0.13
N ASP A 70 -4.47 -20.93 -0.96
CA ASP A 70 -3.47 -21.24 -1.97
C ASP A 70 -3.17 -20.01 -2.85
N PRO A 71 -1.91 -19.77 -3.26
CA PRO A 71 -1.56 -18.60 -4.07
C PRO A 71 -2.39 -18.45 -5.35
N THR A 72 -2.89 -19.56 -5.90
CA THR A 72 -3.75 -19.56 -7.10
C THR A 72 -5.14 -18.97 -6.88
N CYS A 73 -5.54 -18.71 -5.63
CA CYS A 73 -6.84 -18.12 -5.28
C CYS A 73 -6.88 -16.58 -5.43
N TYR A 74 -5.73 -15.94 -5.70
CA TYR A 74 -5.59 -14.50 -5.70
C TYR A 74 -5.24 -13.95 -7.09
N PRO A 75 -5.53 -12.66 -7.38
CA PRO A 75 -5.10 -12.01 -8.62
C PRO A 75 -3.59 -12.15 -8.82
N ARG A 76 -3.16 -12.31 -10.08
CA ARG A 76 -1.75 -12.60 -10.40
C ARG A 76 -0.86 -11.39 -10.14
N GLU A 77 -1.40 -10.21 -10.39
CA GLU A 77 -0.77 -8.90 -10.24
C GLU A 77 -0.38 -8.65 -8.77
N LEU A 78 -1.10 -9.24 -7.81
CA LEU A 78 -0.82 -9.15 -6.38
C LEU A 78 0.65 -9.44 -6.06
N TYR A 79 1.24 -10.44 -6.72
CA TYR A 79 2.58 -10.89 -6.40
C TYR A 79 3.67 -9.94 -6.91
N ASP A 80 3.35 -9.07 -7.86
CA ASP A 80 4.26 -8.10 -8.45
C ASP A 80 4.11 -6.70 -7.81
N GLU A 81 3.19 -6.52 -6.87
CA GLU A 81 2.99 -5.27 -6.13
C GLU A 81 4.13 -5.00 -5.11
N PRO A 82 4.45 -3.74 -4.80
CA PRO A 82 5.56 -3.44 -3.90
C PRO A 82 5.24 -3.48 -2.41
N PHE A 83 3.97 -3.62 -2.01
CA PHE A 83 3.61 -3.70 -0.59
C PHE A 83 3.97 -5.05 0.05
N ILE A 84 3.95 -5.10 1.38
CA ILE A 84 4.22 -6.32 2.15
C ILE A 84 3.08 -7.32 1.93
N LYS A 85 3.42 -8.58 1.68
CA LYS A 85 2.45 -9.68 1.54
C LYS A 85 2.76 -10.74 2.58
N ILE A 86 1.84 -11.04 3.48
CA ILE A 86 1.98 -12.08 4.49
C ILE A 86 1.13 -13.28 4.09
N MET A 87 1.80 -14.41 3.83
CA MET A 87 1.22 -15.69 3.45
C MET A 87 1.39 -16.73 4.55
N ARG A 88 0.69 -17.86 4.40
CA ARG A 88 0.86 -19.00 5.30
C ARG A 88 2.24 -19.65 5.14
N GLY A 89 2.86 -20.01 6.27
CA GLY A 89 4.06 -20.85 6.29
C GLY A 89 3.86 -22.17 5.54
N GLY A 90 4.84 -22.55 4.72
CA GLY A 90 4.79 -23.67 3.79
C GLY A 90 4.48 -23.25 2.35
N TYR A 91 3.87 -22.08 2.13
CA TYR A 91 3.55 -21.62 0.78
C TYR A 91 4.75 -21.11 -0.01
N GLN A 92 5.91 -20.91 0.61
CA GLN A 92 7.15 -20.64 -0.11
C GLN A 92 7.52 -21.75 -1.11
N ASN A 93 6.99 -22.97 -0.93
CA ASN A 93 7.23 -24.10 -1.83
C ASN A 93 6.20 -24.21 -2.96
N ARG A 94 5.33 -23.19 -3.14
CA ARG A 94 4.29 -23.19 -4.17
C ARG A 94 4.78 -22.57 -5.48
N GLU A 95 4.15 -23.01 -6.56
CA GLU A 95 4.27 -22.38 -7.86
C GLU A 95 3.03 -21.51 -8.13
N ILE A 96 3.26 -20.41 -8.80
CA ILE A 96 2.25 -19.58 -9.45
C ILE A 96 2.52 -19.63 -10.96
N GLU A 97 1.63 -19.06 -11.77
CA GLU A 97 1.75 -19.12 -13.24
C GLU A 97 3.09 -18.59 -13.77
N THR A 98 3.68 -17.61 -13.10
CA THR A 98 4.97 -17.01 -13.47
C THR A 98 6.19 -17.73 -12.88
N GLY A 99 6.00 -18.91 -12.28
CA GLY A 99 7.05 -19.75 -11.70
C GLY A 99 6.99 -19.84 -10.16
N PRO A 100 8.10 -20.21 -9.51
CA PRO A 100 8.17 -20.33 -8.06
C PRO A 100 7.82 -19.01 -7.37
N ILE A 101 6.97 -19.07 -6.35
CA ILE A 101 6.51 -17.86 -5.64
C ILE A 101 7.65 -17.15 -4.91
N THR A 102 8.72 -17.85 -4.54
CA THR A 102 9.94 -17.29 -3.92
C THR A 102 10.70 -16.31 -4.82
N ARG A 103 10.43 -16.30 -6.14
CA ARG A 103 10.99 -15.29 -7.06
C ARG A 103 10.28 -13.94 -6.98
N LYS A 104 9.18 -13.85 -6.24
CA LYS A 104 8.43 -12.61 -6.05
C LYS A 104 8.93 -11.90 -4.79
N PHE A 105 8.80 -10.59 -4.77
CA PHE A 105 9.38 -9.74 -3.74
C PHE A 105 8.37 -9.32 -2.68
N ASN A 106 8.87 -8.92 -1.52
CA ASN A 106 8.08 -8.49 -0.35
C ASN A 106 7.06 -9.54 0.14
N LEU A 107 7.38 -10.82 -0.04
CA LEU A 107 6.63 -11.95 0.50
C LEU A 107 7.21 -12.42 1.82
N PHE A 108 6.34 -12.52 2.80
CA PHE A 108 6.61 -13.02 4.13
C PHE A 108 5.71 -14.23 4.40
N TYR A 109 6.22 -15.19 5.16
CA TYR A 109 5.53 -16.43 5.49
C TYR A 109 5.36 -16.53 7.00
N ALA A 110 4.12 -16.56 7.46
CA ALA A 110 3.73 -16.64 8.85
C ALA A 110 3.83 -18.07 9.38
N ASP A 111 4.64 -18.29 10.42
CA ASP A 111 4.59 -19.55 11.16
C ASP A 111 3.27 -19.64 11.92
N CYS A 112 2.56 -20.74 11.73
CA CYS A 112 1.18 -20.90 12.16
C CYS A 112 1.06 -22.12 13.07
N THR A 113 0.29 -22.00 14.15
CA THR A 113 -0.10 -23.11 15.00
C THR A 113 -1.59 -23.11 15.23
N LYS A 114 -2.16 -24.30 15.47
CA LYS A 114 -3.51 -24.39 16.02
C LYS A 114 -3.49 -23.73 17.41
N PRO A 115 -4.46 -22.85 17.74
CA PRO A 115 -4.54 -22.28 19.07
C PRO A 115 -4.82 -23.37 20.12
N ASN A 116 -4.20 -23.24 21.29
CA ASN A 116 -4.62 -23.98 22.47
C ASN A 116 -5.83 -23.28 23.11
N HIS A 117 -5.79 -21.95 23.14
CA HIS A 117 -6.86 -21.09 23.63
C HIS A 117 -7.07 -19.89 22.70
N ARG A 118 -8.32 -19.39 22.63
CA ARG A 118 -8.63 -18.16 21.85
C ARG A 118 -7.75 -16.98 22.27
N SER A 119 -7.51 -16.85 23.58
CA SER A 119 -6.69 -15.78 24.18
C SER A 119 -5.24 -15.75 23.72
N ASP A 120 -4.74 -16.80 23.07
CA ASP A 120 -3.36 -16.88 22.60
C ASP A 120 -3.02 -15.72 21.65
N ILE A 121 -4.01 -15.17 20.94
CA ILE A 121 -3.89 -13.98 20.09
C ILE A 121 -3.37 -12.76 20.86
N PHE A 122 -3.77 -12.59 22.12
CA PHE A 122 -3.35 -11.46 22.94
C PHE A 122 -2.12 -11.78 23.79
N LYS A 123 -1.88 -13.06 24.10
CA LYS A 123 -0.79 -13.51 24.99
C LYS A 123 0.51 -13.71 24.24
N LEU A 124 0.45 -14.24 23.03
CA LEU A 124 1.64 -14.61 22.27
C LEU A 124 2.21 -13.39 21.52
N ARG A 125 2.78 -12.45 22.27
CA ARG A 125 3.36 -11.20 21.72
C ARG A 125 4.88 -11.19 21.70
N GLN A 126 5.49 -12.36 21.86
CA GLN A 126 6.93 -12.54 21.81
C GLN A 126 7.46 -12.58 20.37
N HIS A 127 8.75 -12.35 20.23
CA HIS A 127 9.47 -12.31 18.96
C HIS A 127 9.38 -13.62 18.18
N ASP A 128 9.43 -14.74 18.91
CA ASP A 128 9.36 -16.10 18.37
C ASP A 128 7.96 -16.74 18.49
N VAL A 129 6.90 -15.96 18.26
CA VAL A 129 5.52 -16.48 18.26
C VAL A 129 5.23 -17.35 17.04
N LYS A 130 4.39 -18.36 17.23
CA LYS A 130 3.60 -18.97 16.14
C LYS A 130 2.21 -18.36 16.14
N PHE A 131 1.79 -17.82 15.01
CA PHE A 131 0.49 -17.17 14.91
C PHE A 131 -0.64 -18.18 15.03
N VAL A 132 -1.73 -17.72 15.64
CA VAL A 132 -2.96 -18.51 15.83
C VAL A 132 -3.63 -18.68 14.48
N TRP A 133 -3.74 -19.93 14.05
CA TRP A 133 -4.41 -20.30 12.82
C TRP A 133 -5.62 -21.19 13.12
N HIS A 134 -6.81 -20.65 12.86
CA HIS A 134 -8.08 -21.37 12.96
C HIS A 134 -8.79 -21.43 11.61
N ARG A 135 -8.05 -21.79 10.55
CA ARG A 135 -8.58 -21.90 9.17
C ARG A 135 -9.27 -20.63 8.67
N SER A 136 -8.82 -19.47 9.14
CA SER A 136 -9.44 -18.18 8.84
C SER A 136 -8.37 -17.10 8.73
N THR A 137 -8.25 -16.48 7.55
CA THR A 137 -7.34 -15.34 7.30
C THR A 137 -7.61 -14.21 8.27
N PHE A 138 -8.87 -14.01 8.65
CA PHE A 138 -9.29 -13.01 9.63
C PHE A 138 -8.52 -13.18 10.95
N MET A 139 -8.52 -14.38 11.52
CA MET A 139 -7.96 -14.64 12.85
C MET A 139 -6.46 -14.40 12.92
N ILE A 140 -5.73 -14.91 11.93
CA ILE A 140 -4.28 -14.71 11.88
C ILE A 140 -3.93 -13.26 11.60
N THR A 141 -4.72 -12.55 10.78
CA THR A 141 -4.48 -11.12 10.54
C THR A 141 -4.71 -10.30 11.81
N MET A 142 -5.75 -10.60 12.59
CA MET A 142 -5.95 -9.97 13.91
C MET A 142 -4.76 -10.22 14.84
N HIS A 143 -4.24 -11.46 14.89
CA HIS A 143 -3.06 -11.75 15.69
C HIS A 143 -1.82 -11.00 15.20
N ILE A 144 -1.58 -10.95 13.90
CA ILE A 144 -0.47 -10.16 13.32
C ILE A 144 -0.60 -8.69 13.72
N LEU A 145 -1.79 -8.09 13.62
CA LEU A 145 -1.99 -6.68 14.02
C LEU A 145 -1.70 -6.46 15.52
N VAL A 146 -2.19 -7.33 16.40
CA VAL A 146 -1.91 -7.24 17.84
C VAL A 146 -0.41 -7.43 18.14
N TRP A 147 0.24 -8.35 17.44
CA TRP A 147 1.67 -8.62 17.56
C TRP A 147 2.53 -7.44 17.06
N MET A 148 2.10 -6.78 15.98
CA MET A 148 2.70 -5.54 15.47
C MET A 148 2.45 -4.31 16.36
N GLY A 149 1.64 -4.47 17.42
CA GLY A 149 1.40 -3.42 18.41
C GLY A 149 0.29 -2.46 18.06
N TYR A 150 -0.60 -2.78 17.12
CA TYR A 150 -1.78 -1.96 16.88
C TYR A 150 -2.75 -2.06 18.06
N SER A 151 -3.13 -0.90 18.58
CA SER A 151 -4.07 -0.77 19.70
C SER A 151 -5.41 -0.20 19.25
N LYS A 152 -5.51 0.31 18.01
CA LYS A 152 -6.75 0.81 17.44
C LYS A 152 -6.97 0.19 16.06
N ILE A 153 -8.04 -0.59 15.91
CA ILE A 153 -8.34 -1.34 14.68
C ILE A 153 -9.70 -0.90 14.17
N TYR A 154 -9.72 -0.26 13.00
CA TYR A 154 -10.94 0.11 12.29
C TYR A 154 -11.26 -0.92 11.21
N MET A 155 -12.48 -1.42 11.19
CA MET A 155 -12.89 -2.53 10.34
C MET A 155 -13.72 -2.05 9.15
N PHE A 156 -13.30 -2.42 7.94
CA PHE A 156 -13.92 -2.04 6.68
C PHE A 156 -14.31 -3.28 5.89
N GLY A 157 -15.44 -3.24 5.18
CA GLY A 157 -15.94 -4.40 4.41
C GLY A 157 -16.19 -5.66 5.26
N CYS A 158 -16.38 -5.52 6.57
CA CYS A 158 -16.54 -6.64 7.49
C CYS A 158 -18.02 -6.92 7.74
N ASP A 159 -18.74 -7.34 6.71
CA ASP A 159 -20.19 -7.57 6.78
C ASP A 159 -20.58 -8.88 7.46
N LEU A 160 -19.76 -9.92 7.22
CA LEU A 160 -19.93 -11.29 7.73
C LEU A 160 -21.36 -11.84 7.51
N ASN A 161 -21.96 -11.47 6.38
CA ASN A 161 -23.30 -11.86 6.00
C ASN A 161 -23.38 -12.03 4.48
N THR A 162 -23.89 -13.18 4.02
CA THR A 162 -24.08 -13.45 2.58
C THR A 162 -25.54 -13.37 2.13
N SER A 163 -26.48 -12.99 2.99
CA SER A 163 -27.92 -13.08 2.70
C SER A 163 -28.39 -12.18 1.55
N LYS A 164 -27.71 -11.04 1.34
CA LYS A 164 -28.01 -10.11 0.24
C LYS A 164 -26.94 -10.17 -0.85
N GLN A 165 -25.66 -10.17 -0.43
CA GLN A 165 -24.50 -10.19 -1.30
C GLN A 165 -23.30 -10.65 -0.47
N ALA A 166 -22.50 -11.59 -0.97
CA ALA A 166 -21.41 -12.17 -0.18
C ALA A 166 -20.11 -11.34 -0.21
N TYR A 167 -19.90 -10.56 -1.28
CA TYR A 167 -18.67 -9.79 -1.53
C TYR A 167 -19.00 -8.48 -2.24
N THR A 168 -18.08 -7.50 -2.23
CA THR A 168 -18.25 -6.24 -2.95
C THR A 168 -18.61 -6.42 -4.42
N SER A 169 -19.31 -5.43 -4.97
CA SER A 169 -19.59 -5.34 -6.40
C SER A 169 -18.32 -5.57 -7.23
N GLY A 170 -18.41 -6.42 -8.26
CA GLY A 170 -17.28 -6.80 -9.13
C GLY A 170 -16.60 -8.13 -8.81
N THR A 171 -16.83 -8.73 -7.62
CA THR A 171 -16.30 -10.08 -7.32
C THR A 171 -17.21 -11.16 -7.94
N VAL A 172 -16.88 -11.63 -9.13
CA VAL A 172 -17.62 -12.73 -9.78
C VAL A 172 -17.16 -14.07 -9.23
N ILE A 173 -17.92 -14.67 -8.33
CA ILE A 173 -17.71 -16.07 -7.93
C ILE A 173 -18.43 -16.97 -8.93
N LYS A 174 -17.69 -17.45 -9.94
CA LYS A 174 -18.22 -18.42 -10.90
C LYS A 174 -18.51 -19.74 -10.19
N GLY A 175 -19.73 -20.26 -10.36
CA GLY A 175 -20.11 -21.61 -9.89
C GLY A 175 -20.32 -21.72 -8.38
N LEU A 176 -21.08 -20.79 -7.78
CA LEU A 176 -21.63 -20.97 -6.44
C LEU A 176 -22.76 -22.00 -6.50
N THR A 177 -22.45 -23.23 -6.11
CA THR A 177 -23.48 -24.21 -5.75
C THR A 177 -24.07 -23.86 -4.39
N ASP A 178 -25.31 -24.29 -4.12
CA ASP A 178 -25.95 -24.08 -2.81
C ASP A 178 -25.09 -24.58 -1.65
N ASP A 179 -24.41 -25.71 -1.83
CA ASP A 179 -23.46 -26.27 -0.85
C ASP A 179 -22.29 -25.33 -0.54
N ARG A 180 -21.77 -24.62 -1.55
CA ARG A 180 -20.69 -23.64 -1.36
C ARG A 180 -21.19 -22.40 -0.64
N ILE A 181 -22.42 -21.96 -0.90
CA ILE A 181 -23.06 -20.86 -0.18
C ILE A 181 -23.25 -21.25 1.29
N ALA A 182 -23.85 -22.41 1.56
CA ALA A 182 -24.07 -22.89 2.92
C ALA A 182 -22.77 -23.09 3.70
N ARG A 183 -21.72 -23.62 3.05
CA ARG A 183 -20.38 -23.73 3.64
C ARG A 183 -19.79 -22.35 3.96
N SER A 184 -19.93 -21.39 3.05
CA SER A 184 -19.42 -20.02 3.26
C SER A 184 -20.14 -19.34 4.42
N GLN A 185 -21.46 -19.50 4.52
CA GLN A 185 -22.26 -18.95 5.61
C GLN A 185 -21.80 -19.49 6.97
N ARG A 186 -21.54 -20.80 7.09
CA ARG A 186 -20.98 -21.39 8.33
C ARG A 186 -19.63 -20.77 8.72
N LEU A 187 -18.76 -20.52 7.74
CA LEU A 187 -17.47 -19.87 7.99
C LEU A 187 -17.63 -18.40 8.41
N TYR A 188 -18.63 -17.69 7.87
CA TYR A 188 -18.94 -16.33 8.29
C TYR A 188 -19.53 -16.27 9.69
N ASP A 189 -20.43 -17.18 10.05
CA ASP A 189 -20.96 -17.27 11.42
C ASP A 189 -19.84 -17.59 12.42
N GLU A 190 -18.95 -18.55 12.09
CA GLU A 190 -17.79 -18.85 12.91
C GLU A 190 -16.85 -17.64 13.05
N THR A 191 -16.59 -16.92 11.95
CA THR A 191 -15.76 -15.72 11.96
C THR A 191 -16.41 -14.60 12.79
N ASN A 192 -17.73 -14.47 12.73
CA ASN A 192 -18.48 -13.49 13.51
C ASN A 192 -18.47 -13.82 15.00
N ASP A 193 -18.57 -15.10 15.38
CA ASP A 193 -18.45 -15.53 16.77
C ASP A 193 -17.04 -15.25 17.33
N TRP A 194 -16.02 -15.46 16.50
CA TRP A 194 -14.65 -15.10 16.84
C TRP A 194 -14.45 -13.60 16.98
N LEU A 195 -14.99 -12.80 16.04
CA LEU A 195 -14.88 -11.35 16.10
C LEU A 195 -15.64 -10.78 17.30
N ARG A 196 -16.83 -11.31 17.63
CA ARG A 196 -17.58 -10.94 18.84
C ARG A 196 -16.77 -11.21 20.10
N TRP A 197 -16.14 -12.39 20.20
CA TRP A 197 -15.24 -12.71 21.30
C TRP A 197 -14.00 -11.80 21.33
N PHE A 198 -13.38 -11.55 20.17
CA PHE A 198 -12.21 -10.68 20.08
C PHE A 198 -12.55 -9.26 20.53
N ALA A 199 -13.69 -8.73 20.09
CA ALA A 199 -14.22 -7.44 20.49
C ALA A 199 -14.45 -7.35 22.00
N SER A 200 -15.02 -8.39 22.63
CA SER A 200 -15.25 -8.38 24.08
C SER A 200 -13.98 -8.51 24.93
N GLU A 201 -12.93 -9.16 24.41
CA GLU A 201 -11.66 -9.32 25.12
C GLU A 201 -10.64 -8.22 24.85
N SER A 202 -10.67 -7.62 23.66
CA SER A 202 -9.71 -6.59 23.23
C SER A 202 -9.51 -5.43 24.22
N PRO A 203 -10.54 -4.89 24.91
CA PRO A 203 -10.36 -3.77 25.84
C PRO A 203 -9.49 -4.14 27.04
N LYS A 204 -9.52 -5.39 27.51
CA LYS A 204 -8.66 -5.87 28.61
C LYS A 204 -7.18 -5.88 28.25
N HIS A 205 -6.88 -5.79 26.95
CA HIS A 205 -5.54 -5.74 26.38
C HIS A 205 -5.19 -4.37 25.81
N GLY A 206 -5.99 -3.33 26.10
CA GLY A 206 -5.77 -1.98 25.60
C GLY A 206 -5.96 -1.84 24.09
N ILE A 207 -6.76 -2.72 23.49
CA ILE A 207 -7.07 -2.72 22.07
C ILE A 207 -8.52 -2.29 21.89
N GLU A 208 -8.73 -1.31 21.01
CA GLU A 208 -10.03 -0.81 20.62
C GLU A 208 -10.33 -1.27 19.20
N VAL A 209 -11.52 -1.86 19.01
CA VAL A 209 -12.01 -2.31 17.71
C VAL A 209 -13.26 -1.52 17.38
N ILE A 210 -13.30 -0.95 16.18
CA ILE A 210 -14.36 -0.05 15.73
C ILE A 210 -14.80 -0.50 14.35
N SER A 211 -16.11 -0.53 14.12
CA SER A 211 -16.65 -0.77 12.78
C SER A 211 -16.71 0.52 11.97
N CYS A 212 -16.22 0.45 10.74
CA CYS A 212 -16.44 1.43 9.68
C CYS A 212 -17.25 0.81 8.51
N SER A 213 -17.92 -0.31 8.76
CA SER A 213 -18.78 -1.01 7.81
C SER A 213 -20.24 -0.60 8.03
N PRO A 214 -20.81 0.31 7.21
CA PRO A 214 -22.22 0.67 7.32
C PRO A 214 -23.11 -0.56 7.18
N GLU A 215 -24.17 -0.62 7.98
CA GLU A 215 -25.19 -1.69 7.97
C GLU A 215 -24.67 -3.12 8.23
N SER A 216 -23.40 -3.29 8.58
CA SER A 216 -22.85 -4.60 8.92
C SER A 216 -23.44 -5.15 10.22
N ARG A 217 -23.63 -6.47 10.26
CA ARG A 217 -24.02 -7.21 11.47
C ARG A 217 -23.06 -6.99 12.64
N ILE A 218 -21.78 -6.69 12.37
CA ILE A 218 -20.80 -6.49 13.44
C ILE A 218 -21.12 -5.25 14.29
N ASN A 219 -21.93 -4.32 13.78
CA ASN A 219 -22.37 -3.12 14.50
C ASN A 219 -23.28 -3.45 15.70
N GLU A 220 -23.79 -4.69 15.82
CA GLU A 220 -24.51 -5.16 17.01
C GLU A 220 -23.64 -5.17 18.27
N TYR A 221 -22.32 -5.29 18.13
CA TYR A 221 -21.40 -5.45 19.25
C TYR A 221 -20.10 -4.64 19.11
N LEU A 222 -19.89 -3.96 17.98
CA LEU A 222 -18.83 -2.97 17.79
C LEU A 222 -19.44 -1.58 17.60
N PRO A 223 -18.82 -0.52 18.17
CA PRO A 223 -19.24 0.84 17.87
C PRO A 223 -19.02 1.13 16.38
N TYR A 224 -20.05 1.66 15.73
CA TYR A 224 -19.96 2.12 14.35
C TYR A 224 -19.47 3.57 14.28
N ARG A 225 -18.59 3.86 13.32
CA ARG A 225 -18.14 5.20 12.99
C ARG A 225 -18.02 5.38 11.47
N ASP A 226 -18.50 6.52 10.97
CA ASP A 226 -18.24 6.92 9.58
C ASP A 226 -16.73 7.08 9.35
N TYR A 227 -16.24 6.50 8.26
CA TYR A 227 -14.81 6.43 8.01
C TYR A 227 -14.17 7.79 7.71
N ARG A 228 -14.91 8.75 7.15
CA ARG A 228 -14.39 10.08 6.85
C ARG A 228 -14.09 10.83 8.14
N ASN A 229 -14.96 10.69 9.14
CA ASN A 229 -14.74 11.25 10.47
C ASN A 229 -13.51 10.63 11.15
N VAL A 230 -13.34 9.31 11.02
CA VAL A 230 -12.17 8.60 11.55
C VAL A 230 -10.87 9.11 10.90
N ILE A 231 -10.84 9.23 9.58
CA ILE A 231 -9.67 9.75 8.85
C ILE A 231 -9.37 11.19 9.28
N GLY A 232 -10.39 12.06 9.34
CA GLY A 232 -10.22 13.45 9.79
C GLY A 232 -9.62 13.54 11.19
N GLU A 233 -10.02 12.68 12.12
CA GLU A 233 -9.46 12.62 13.48
C GLU A 233 -8.04 12.08 13.55
N ILE A 234 -7.70 11.09 12.73
CA ILE A 234 -6.33 10.56 12.66
C ILE A 234 -5.41 11.66 12.13
N GLU A 235 -5.83 12.35 11.07
CA GLU A 235 -5.02 13.36 10.41
C GLU A 235 -4.88 14.66 11.19
N SER A 236 -5.87 15.02 12.01
CA SER A 236 -5.80 16.21 12.87
C SER A 236 -4.77 16.08 14.00
N ARG A 237 -4.34 14.85 14.33
CA ARG A 237 -3.30 14.57 15.34
C ARG A 237 -1.89 14.58 14.77
N LEU A 238 -1.75 14.61 13.45
CA LEU A 238 -0.44 14.60 12.82
C LEU A 238 0.26 15.96 13.00
N PRO A 239 1.59 15.99 13.11
CA PRO A 239 2.33 17.24 13.17
C PRO A 239 2.00 18.14 11.99
N TYR A 240 1.66 19.40 12.26
CA TYR A 240 1.41 20.39 11.23
C TYR A 240 2.72 20.73 10.48
N GLY A 241 2.64 20.88 9.15
CA GLY A 241 3.69 21.53 8.37
C GLY A 241 4.73 20.65 7.66
N TYR A 242 4.67 19.31 7.78
CA TYR A 242 5.48 18.45 6.91
C TYR A 242 4.69 18.05 5.66
N PRO A 243 5.26 18.19 4.45
CA PRO A 243 4.64 17.65 3.25
C PRO A 243 4.48 16.14 3.46
N LYS A 244 3.23 15.67 3.42
CA LYS A 244 2.86 14.26 3.48
C LYS A 244 3.20 13.63 2.13
N ILE A 245 4.46 13.29 1.92
CA ILE A 245 4.90 12.65 0.67
C ILE A 245 4.84 11.13 0.88
N HIS A 246 4.07 10.41 0.06
CA HIS A 246 4.13 8.96 0.05
C HIS A 246 5.55 8.52 -0.36
N PRO A 247 6.11 7.40 0.13
CA PRO A 247 7.47 6.99 -0.25
C PRO A 247 7.69 6.88 -1.77
N THR A 248 6.65 6.55 -2.55
CA THR A 248 6.72 6.52 -4.03
C THR A 248 6.79 7.91 -4.64
N ASP A 249 6.26 8.91 -3.95
CA ASP A 249 6.15 10.30 -4.43
C ASP A 249 7.35 11.12 -3.92
N ALA A 250 8.17 10.55 -3.04
CA ALA A 250 9.38 11.18 -2.50
C ALA A 250 10.37 11.58 -3.59
N GLU A 251 10.30 10.93 -4.75
CA GLU A 251 11.11 11.25 -5.92
C GLU A 251 10.51 12.34 -6.82
N GLU A 252 9.20 12.63 -6.74
CA GLU A 252 8.57 13.62 -7.64
C GLU A 252 9.25 15.00 -7.59
N PRO A 253 9.60 15.55 -6.40
CA PRO A 253 10.33 16.81 -6.33
C PRO A 253 11.69 16.78 -7.02
N TYR A 254 12.35 15.62 -7.07
CA TYR A 254 13.62 15.44 -7.76
C TYR A 254 13.41 15.32 -9.27
N ARG A 255 12.39 14.57 -9.70
CA ARG A 255 12.01 14.46 -11.13
C ARG A 255 11.66 15.81 -11.74
N GLU A 256 10.94 16.66 -11.02
CA GLU A 256 10.62 18.01 -11.50
C GLU A 256 11.85 18.92 -11.55
N LYS A 257 12.76 18.83 -10.57
CA LYS A 257 14.06 19.55 -10.64
C LYS A 257 14.90 19.11 -11.83
N ASP A 258 14.95 17.81 -12.10
CA ASP A 258 15.70 17.25 -13.24
C ASP A 258 15.11 17.69 -14.57
N LYS A 259 13.76 17.69 -14.71
CA LYS A 259 13.07 18.26 -15.88
C LYS A 259 13.40 19.74 -16.07
N GLN A 260 13.29 20.55 -15.02
CA GLN A 260 13.59 21.99 -15.08
C GLN A 260 15.05 22.26 -15.46
N LYS A 261 15.99 21.46 -14.92
CA LYS A 261 17.41 21.53 -15.27
C LYS A 261 17.63 21.17 -16.75
N ALA A 262 17.03 20.09 -17.22
CA ALA A 262 17.12 19.67 -18.62
C ALA A 262 16.55 20.73 -19.58
N GLU A 263 15.41 21.35 -19.24
CA GLU A 263 14.84 22.45 -20.02
C GLU A 263 15.72 23.70 -20.04
N SER A 264 16.35 24.03 -18.91
CA SER A 264 17.29 25.16 -18.82
C SER A 264 18.53 24.94 -19.67
N GLU A 265 19.11 23.74 -19.63
CA GLU A 265 20.27 23.35 -20.43
C GLU A 265 19.94 23.36 -21.93
N LYS A 266 18.76 22.86 -22.31
CA LYS A 266 18.26 22.92 -23.69
C LYS A 266 18.13 24.37 -24.18
N LYS A 267 17.50 25.26 -23.40
CA LYS A 267 17.38 26.69 -23.75
C LYS A 267 18.73 27.37 -23.92
N LYS A 268 19.72 27.06 -23.06
CA LYS A 268 21.09 27.59 -23.19
C LYS A 268 21.78 27.08 -24.46
N ALA A 269 21.61 25.81 -24.80
CA ALA A 269 22.16 25.23 -26.02
C ALA A 269 21.56 25.86 -27.28
N ASP A 270 20.24 26.07 -27.31
CA ASP A 270 19.54 26.71 -28.43
C ASP A 270 19.96 28.18 -28.59
N ALA A 271 20.07 28.93 -27.48
CA ALA A 271 20.56 30.31 -27.50
C ALA A 271 22.00 30.42 -28.02
N ARG A 272 22.87 29.47 -27.64
CA ARG A 272 24.26 29.42 -28.13
C ARG A 272 24.31 29.15 -29.64
N LYS A 273 23.52 28.21 -30.14
CA LYS A 273 23.41 27.95 -31.60
C LYS A 273 22.92 29.19 -32.36
N HIS A 274 21.93 29.90 -31.83
CA HIS A 274 21.45 31.14 -32.44
C HIS A 274 22.52 32.25 -32.46
N ALA A 275 23.29 32.38 -31.38
CA ALA A 275 24.40 33.33 -31.32
C ALA A 275 25.52 32.99 -32.31
N GLU A 276 25.92 31.71 -32.38
CA GLU A 276 26.92 31.21 -33.32
C GLU A 276 26.50 31.46 -34.79
N ALA A 277 25.23 31.17 -35.13
CA ALA A 277 24.68 31.46 -36.45
C ALA A 277 24.63 32.97 -36.77
N ALA A 278 24.31 33.82 -35.80
CA ALA A 278 24.29 35.28 -36.00
C ALA A 278 25.70 35.84 -36.27
N VAL A 279 26.73 35.33 -35.57
CA VAL A 279 28.14 35.71 -35.81
C VAL A 279 28.58 35.31 -37.23
N GLU A 280 28.20 34.12 -37.70
CA GLU A 280 28.52 33.64 -39.06
C GLU A 280 27.93 34.55 -40.15
N VAL A 281 26.67 35.00 -39.99
CA VAL A 281 26.00 35.92 -40.91
C VAL A 281 26.67 37.30 -40.93
N ILE A 282 27.13 37.82 -39.78
CA ILE A 282 27.85 39.10 -39.71
C ILE A 282 29.24 38.99 -40.36
N GLY A 283 29.95 37.87 -40.13
CA GLY A 283 31.24 37.60 -40.75
C GLY A 283 31.19 37.59 -42.28
N HIS A 284 30.11 37.07 -42.87
CA HIS A 284 29.92 37.09 -44.32
C HIS A 284 29.59 38.49 -44.88
N LYS A 285 28.89 39.35 -44.13
CA LYS A 285 28.59 40.73 -44.55
C LYS A 285 29.76 41.71 -44.37
N GLY A 286 30.64 41.46 -43.41
CA GLY A 286 31.85 42.27 -43.19
C GLY A 286 32.90 42.14 -44.30
N ALA A 287 32.90 41.02 -45.03
CA ALA A 287 33.82 40.78 -46.14
C ALA A 287 33.46 41.54 -47.43
N THR A 288 32.30 42.19 -47.52
CA THR A 288 31.82 42.84 -48.77
C THR A 288 31.99 44.36 -48.81
N ILE A 289 32.53 45.02 -47.77
CA ILE A 289 32.53 46.51 -47.68
C ILE A 289 33.93 47.16 -47.81
N VAL A 290 35.01 46.40 -47.91
CA VAL A 290 36.38 46.97 -48.02
C VAL A 290 36.91 46.88 -49.45
N GLU A 291 36.35 47.63 -50.39
CA GLU A 291 37.02 47.88 -51.69
C GLU A 291 36.44 49.08 -52.47
N SER A 292 36.32 50.26 -51.87
CA SER A 292 36.29 51.50 -52.68
C SER A 292 36.61 52.72 -51.82
N LYS A 293 37.81 53.28 -51.97
CA LYS A 293 38.14 54.72 -51.89
C LYS A 293 39.66 54.93 -51.94
N ASN A 294 40.23 54.79 -53.14
CA ASN A 294 41.50 55.44 -53.47
C ASN A 294 41.21 56.89 -53.87
N GLY A 295 41.17 57.78 -52.87
CA GLY A 295 41.13 59.23 -53.06
C GLY A 295 42.54 59.78 -53.30
N LYS A 296 42.81 60.23 -54.53
CA LYS A 296 43.99 61.04 -54.88
C LYS A 296 43.87 62.44 -54.24
N SER A 297 44.89 62.85 -53.49
CA SER A 297 45.08 64.26 -53.09
C SER A 297 45.93 64.99 -54.14
N PRO A 298 45.60 66.24 -54.55
CA PRO A 298 46.48 67.04 -55.37
C PRO A 298 47.47 67.85 -54.51
N LEU A 299 48.72 67.82 -54.93
CA LEU A 299 49.83 68.64 -54.46
C LEU A 299 49.62 70.10 -54.87
N VAL A 300 49.78 71.01 -53.91
CA VAL A 300 49.99 72.44 -54.14
C VAL A 300 51.48 72.71 -53.88
N SER A 301 52.19 73.16 -54.91
CA SER A 301 53.56 73.68 -54.81
C SER A 301 53.60 75.11 -55.36
N ASN A 302 54.32 75.96 -54.64
CA ASN A 302 54.52 77.39 -54.84
C ASN A 302 55.14 77.76 -56.20
N GLY A 303 54.74 78.94 -56.69
CA GLY A 303 55.33 79.73 -57.78
C GLY A 303 54.58 81.04 -57.91
#